data_AF-A0A9J6DUA2-F1
#
_entry.id   AF-A0A9J6DUA2-F1
#
_cell.length_a   1.000
_cell.length_b   1.000
_cell.length_c   1.000
_cell.angle_alpha   90.00
_cell.angle_beta   90.00
_cell.angle_gamma   90.00
#
_symmetry.space_group_name_H-M   'P 1'
#
loop_
_entity.id
_entity.type
_entity.pdbx_description
1 polymer ?
#
loop_
_entity_poly.entity_id
_entity_poly.type
_entity_poly.pdbx_seq_one_letter_code
_entity_poly.pdbx_strand_id
1 'polypeptide(L)'
;MKMATIRWHASHLAEGLRKTSSLRRLALFKEFSDAEFRCIAEAAYQSESLEQLHLFHIYGEDVGPIFAIKKRWLRSGRSRLDGFFVKNTDWALLTNWLTDNRRVHSFEVPPPAIGHEALVNPLVECLQDNYCIITVKIDDVFLGQTLWTKVKQMAQRNYGLLQCAAAFALGSSHKRAAVAYERVSWHPQLCKTIKSMGNLSTGEAMERIQQSNRRLRDQAHFWQLCGIVPGRIVCHEAPAAADGASVRQLDNVGEDVLQLIRSYLKVGDILDDEDELPEIVNSLSSNERYCKRKRSDSPQE
;
A
#
# COMPACT_ATOMS: atom_id res chain seq x y z
N MET A 1 5.30 -44.52 -21.47
CA MET A 1 5.27 -43.08 -21.81
C MET A 1 6.69 -42.54 -21.68
N LYS A 2 7.37 -42.16 -22.78
CA LYS A 2 8.74 -41.60 -22.71
C LYS A 2 8.62 -40.10 -22.44
N MET A 3 9.01 -39.66 -21.25
CA MET A 3 9.16 -38.23 -20.94
C MET A 3 10.53 -37.76 -21.46
N ALA A 4 10.54 -37.04 -22.58
CA ALA A 4 11.73 -36.34 -23.03
C ALA A 4 11.96 -35.12 -22.13
N THR A 5 13.05 -35.12 -21.37
CA THR A 5 13.44 -33.99 -20.52
C THR A 5 14.30 -33.04 -21.36
N ILE A 6 13.72 -31.95 -21.85
CA ILE A 6 14.49 -30.90 -22.56
C ILE A 6 15.28 -30.13 -21.50
N ARG A 7 16.60 -30.31 -21.47
CA ARG A 7 17.50 -29.50 -20.63
C ARG A 7 17.73 -28.15 -21.31
N TRP A 8 17.04 -27.12 -20.82
CA TRP A 8 17.33 -25.74 -21.18
C TRP A 8 18.53 -25.22 -20.38
N HIS A 9 19.56 -24.72 -21.06
CA HIS A 9 20.64 -23.93 -20.46
C HIS A 9 20.17 -22.50 -20.22
N ALA A 10 20.45 -21.94 -19.05
CA ALA A 10 20.07 -20.57 -18.68
C ALA A 10 20.63 -19.51 -19.66
N SER A 11 21.78 -19.78 -20.28
CA SER A 11 22.39 -18.91 -21.29
C SER A 11 21.51 -18.73 -22.52
N HIS A 12 20.90 -19.81 -23.04
CA HIS A 12 20.00 -19.72 -24.19
C HIS A 12 18.73 -18.93 -23.86
N LEU A 13 18.20 -19.12 -22.65
CA LEU A 13 17.06 -18.34 -22.19
C LEU A 13 17.43 -16.86 -22.05
N ALA A 14 18.57 -16.56 -21.43
CA ALA A 14 19.07 -15.20 -21.29
C ALA A 14 19.25 -14.53 -22.66
N GLU A 15 19.83 -15.23 -23.64
CA GLU A 15 19.96 -14.71 -25.00
C GLU A 15 18.59 -14.47 -25.66
N GLY A 16 17.66 -15.41 -25.51
CA GLY A 16 16.28 -15.25 -25.98
C GLY A 16 15.60 -14.02 -25.37
N LEU A 17 15.76 -13.78 -24.07
CA LEU A 17 15.18 -12.62 -23.38
C LEU A 17 15.72 -11.29 -23.89
N ARG A 18 17.01 -11.22 -24.22
CA ARG A 18 17.64 -10.03 -24.81
C ARG A 18 17.13 -9.73 -26.20
N LYS A 19 16.88 -10.77 -27.00
CA LYS A 19 16.45 -10.63 -28.40
C LYS A 19 14.94 -10.44 -28.56
N THR A 20 14.16 -10.79 -27.54
CA THR A 20 12.70 -10.78 -27.65
C THR A 20 12.12 -9.39 -27.38
N SER A 21 11.32 -8.89 -28.32
CA SER A 21 10.64 -7.60 -28.23
C SER A 21 9.14 -7.69 -27.87
N SER A 22 8.59 -8.91 -27.78
CA SER A 22 7.16 -9.14 -27.56
C SER A 22 6.81 -9.76 -26.20
N LEU A 23 7.80 -10.32 -25.49
CA LEU A 23 7.57 -11.07 -24.27
C LEU A 23 7.38 -10.13 -23.08
N ARG A 24 6.13 -9.96 -22.65
CA ARG A 24 5.81 -9.09 -21.50
C ARG A 24 5.89 -9.79 -20.14
N ARG A 25 5.76 -11.11 -20.10
CA ARG A 25 5.71 -11.88 -18.85
C ARG A 25 6.52 -13.16 -18.97
N LEU A 26 7.38 -13.42 -17.99
CA LEU A 26 8.14 -14.66 -17.88
C LEU A 26 7.91 -15.27 -16.50
N ALA A 27 7.53 -16.53 -16.45
CA ALA A 27 7.48 -17.32 -15.22
C ALA A 27 8.31 -18.59 -15.39
N LEU A 28 9.33 -18.75 -14.54
CA LEU A 28 10.20 -19.92 -14.54
C LEU A 28 10.02 -20.68 -13.22
N PHE A 29 9.75 -21.96 -13.36
CA PHE A 29 9.59 -22.91 -12.26
C PHE A 29 10.68 -23.96 -12.38
N LYS A 30 11.92 -23.57 -12.05
CA LYS A 30 13.10 -24.43 -12.11
C LYS A 30 14.09 -23.97 -11.06
N GLU A 31 14.78 -24.91 -10.43
CA GLU A 31 15.95 -24.60 -9.62
C GLU A 31 17.08 -24.08 -10.53
N PHE A 32 17.54 -22.87 -10.24
CA PHE A 32 18.69 -22.26 -10.90
C PHE A 32 19.85 -22.19 -9.90
N SER A 33 21.06 -22.47 -10.38
CA SER A 33 22.26 -22.04 -9.66
C SER A 33 22.35 -20.50 -9.63
N ASP A 34 23.13 -19.94 -8.70
CA ASP A 34 23.32 -18.49 -8.59
C ASP A 34 23.82 -17.84 -9.87
N ALA A 35 24.72 -18.54 -10.59
CA ALA A 35 25.25 -18.08 -11.87
C ALA A 35 24.15 -18.06 -12.97
N GLU A 36 23.34 -19.11 -13.05
CA GLU A 36 22.23 -19.18 -14.00
C GLU A 36 21.17 -18.13 -13.70
N PHE A 37 20.84 -17.95 -12.42
CA PHE A 37 19.91 -16.93 -11.95
C PHE A 37 20.38 -15.54 -12.35
N ARG A 38 21.64 -15.19 -12.03
CA ARG A 38 22.24 -13.89 -12.36
C ARG A 38 22.18 -13.62 -13.85
N CYS A 39 22.53 -14.63 -14.67
CA CYS A 39 22.47 -14.53 -16.12
C CYS A 39 21.06 -14.21 -16.64
N ILE A 40 20.04 -14.93 -16.14
CA ILE A 40 18.64 -14.72 -16.53
C ILE A 40 18.14 -13.36 -16.05
N ALA A 41 18.43 -12.97 -14.81
CA ALA A 41 17.97 -11.73 -14.21
C ALA A 41 18.58 -10.50 -14.92
N GLU A 42 19.87 -10.55 -15.28
CA GLU A 42 20.53 -9.51 -16.08
C GLU A 42 19.95 -9.40 -17.49
N ALA A 43 19.73 -10.53 -18.16
CA ALA A 43 19.13 -10.55 -19.49
C ALA A 43 17.68 -10.05 -19.49
N ALA A 44 16.90 -10.46 -18.49
CA ALA A 44 15.55 -9.95 -18.29
C ALA A 44 15.58 -8.43 -18.09
N TYR A 45 16.54 -7.91 -17.33
CA TYR A 45 16.68 -6.47 -17.11
C TYR A 45 16.96 -5.73 -18.43
N GLN A 46 17.84 -6.28 -19.26
CA GLN A 46 18.17 -5.73 -20.58
C GLN A 46 17.01 -5.81 -21.57
N SER A 47 16.04 -6.72 -21.37
CA SER A 47 14.85 -6.80 -22.22
C SER A 47 13.99 -5.55 -22.05
N GLU A 48 13.69 -4.84 -23.13
CA GLU A 48 12.84 -3.64 -23.11
C GLU A 48 11.34 -3.96 -23.00
N SER A 49 10.96 -5.18 -23.39
CA SER A 49 9.55 -5.60 -23.49
C SER A 49 9.02 -6.30 -22.24
N LEU A 50 9.91 -6.83 -21.40
CA LEU A 50 9.54 -7.66 -20.25
C LEU A 50 9.06 -6.80 -19.08
N GLU A 51 7.79 -6.95 -18.70
CA GLU A 51 7.12 -6.18 -17.64
C GLU A 51 7.03 -6.95 -16.32
N GLN A 52 6.97 -8.28 -16.38
CA GLN A 52 6.79 -9.16 -15.23
C GLN A 52 7.74 -10.36 -15.30
N LEU A 53 8.42 -10.62 -14.19
CA LEU A 53 9.34 -11.74 -14.05
C LEU A 53 9.03 -12.50 -12.75
N HIS A 54 8.73 -13.78 -12.88
CA HIS A 54 8.50 -14.69 -11.76
C HIS A 54 9.55 -15.79 -11.82
N LEU A 55 10.41 -15.85 -10.80
CA LEU A 55 11.46 -16.85 -10.71
C LEU A 55 11.21 -17.64 -9.43
N PHE A 56 10.74 -18.88 -9.56
CA PHE A 56 10.54 -19.75 -8.42
C PHE A 56 11.82 -20.53 -8.13
N HIS A 57 12.25 -20.48 -6.86
CA HIS A 57 13.32 -21.28 -6.26
C HIS A 57 14.76 -20.76 -6.45
N ILE A 58 15.32 -20.19 -5.37
CA ILE A 58 16.73 -19.74 -5.28
C ILE A 58 17.26 -20.15 -3.89
N TYR A 59 17.96 -21.28 -3.79
CA TYR A 59 18.84 -21.53 -2.65
C TYR A 59 20.25 -21.12 -3.08
N GLY A 60 20.53 -19.83 -2.94
CA GLY A 60 21.78 -19.20 -3.36
C GLY A 60 22.62 -18.71 -2.20
N GLU A 61 23.94 -18.76 -2.32
CA GLU A 61 24.83 -18.25 -1.28
C GLU A 61 25.00 -16.74 -1.30
N ASP A 62 24.80 -16.10 -2.47
CA ASP A 62 25.00 -14.67 -2.68
C ASP A 62 23.79 -13.99 -3.34
N VAL A 63 22.93 -13.37 -2.52
CA VAL A 63 21.73 -12.66 -2.97
C VAL A 63 21.97 -11.16 -3.23
N GLY A 64 23.18 -10.63 -2.95
CA GLY A 64 23.49 -9.20 -3.15
C GLY A 64 23.25 -8.74 -4.60
N PRO A 65 23.77 -9.44 -5.62
CA PRO A 65 23.50 -9.15 -7.02
C PRO A 65 22.01 -9.24 -7.37
N ILE A 66 21.27 -10.13 -6.71
CA ILE A 66 19.83 -10.32 -6.91
C ILE A 66 19.06 -9.07 -6.46
N PHE A 67 19.41 -8.53 -5.28
CA PHE A 67 18.85 -7.27 -4.79
C PHE A 67 19.20 -6.09 -5.69
N ALA A 68 20.43 -6.03 -6.20
CA ALA A 68 20.84 -4.99 -7.14
C ALA A 68 19.98 -5.01 -8.43
N ILE A 69 19.76 -6.20 -8.99
CA ILE A 69 18.92 -6.38 -10.18
C ILE A 69 17.46 -6.06 -9.87
N LYS A 70 16.92 -6.52 -8.73
CA LYS A 70 15.55 -6.19 -8.27
C LYS A 70 15.34 -4.69 -8.10
N LYS A 71 16.28 -4.02 -7.43
CA LYS A 71 16.26 -2.56 -7.24
C LYS A 71 16.27 -1.84 -8.58
N ARG A 72 17.09 -2.31 -9.53
CA ARG A 72 17.18 -1.73 -10.88
C ARG A 72 15.91 -2.00 -11.71
N TRP A 73 15.34 -3.21 -11.62
CA TRP A 73 14.09 -3.62 -12.26
C TRP A 73 12.90 -2.77 -11.84
N LEU A 74 12.77 -2.52 -10.54
CA LEU A 74 11.64 -1.75 -10.02
C LEU A 74 11.82 -0.25 -10.24
N ARG A 75 13.07 0.24 -10.34
CA ARG A 75 13.38 1.60 -10.81
C ARG A 75 12.99 1.84 -12.28
N SER A 76 13.01 0.82 -13.14
CA SER A 76 12.57 0.96 -14.54
C SER A 76 11.04 0.98 -14.73
N GLY A 77 10.26 0.90 -13.65
CA GLY A 77 8.80 1.06 -13.70
C GLY A 77 8.02 -0.24 -13.93
N ARG A 78 8.73 -1.38 -13.94
CA ARG A 78 8.13 -2.70 -14.08
C ARG A 78 7.37 -3.08 -12.82
N SER A 79 6.26 -3.80 -13.00
CA SER A 79 5.19 -3.86 -11.99
C SER A 79 5.33 -5.00 -10.99
N ARG A 80 6.07 -6.06 -11.33
CA ARG A 80 6.04 -7.28 -10.52
C ARG A 80 7.33 -8.09 -10.64
N LEU A 81 7.85 -8.50 -9.48
CA LEU A 81 9.00 -9.38 -9.35
C LEU A 81 8.78 -10.29 -8.13
N ASP A 82 8.36 -11.53 -8.37
CA ASP A 82 7.97 -12.51 -7.33
C ASP A 82 8.97 -13.68 -7.23
N GLY A 83 9.03 -14.34 -6.06
CA GLY A 83 9.67 -15.66 -5.88
C GLY A 83 11.07 -15.70 -5.26
N PHE A 84 11.45 -14.70 -4.44
CA PHE A 84 12.80 -14.61 -3.87
C PHE A 84 12.86 -15.19 -2.46
N PHE A 85 13.80 -16.11 -2.23
CA PHE A 85 14.24 -16.49 -0.89
C PHE A 85 15.31 -15.52 -0.43
N VAL A 86 15.11 -14.90 0.74
CA VAL A 86 16.05 -13.95 1.35
C VAL A 86 16.66 -14.65 2.56
N LYS A 87 17.98 -14.87 2.54
CA LYS A 87 18.72 -15.39 3.70
C LYS A 87 18.66 -14.40 4.86
N ASN A 88 18.85 -14.92 6.08
CA ASN A 88 18.77 -14.16 7.32
C ASN A 88 19.65 -12.89 7.32
N THR A 89 20.80 -12.93 6.63
CA THR A 89 21.76 -11.82 6.49
C THR A 89 21.29 -10.66 5.62
N ASP A 90 20.30 -10.87 4.75
CA ASP A 90 19.95 -9.93 3.69
C ASP A 90 18.61 -9.21 3.92
N TRP A 91 17.96 -9.50 5.04
CA TRP A 91 16.72 -8.85 5.45
C TRP A 91 16.90 -7.35 5.67
N ALA A 92 18.04 -6.91 6.21
CA ALA A 92 18.33 -5.49 6.37
C ALA A 92 18.40 -4.74 5.03
N LEU A 93 18.96 -5.35 3.99
CA LEU A 93 19.01 -4.77 2.64
C LEU A 93 17.61 -4.71 2.02
N LEU A 94 16.81 -5.77 2.21
CA LEU A 94 15.42 -5.80 1.77
C LEU A 94 14.60 -4.71 2.45
N THR A 95 14.65 -4.61 3.77
CA THR A 95 13.83 -3.65 4.53
C THR A 95 14.24 -2.22 4.23
N ASN A 96 15.55 -1.91 4.18
CA ASN A 96 16.03 -0.60 3.72
C ASN A 96 15.50 -0.26 2.32
N TRP A 97 15.50 -1.23 1.41
CA TRP A 97 14.97 -1.01 0.08
C TRP A 97 13.45 -0.82 0.07
N LEU A 98 12.69 -1.59 0.86
CA LEU A 98 11.24 -1.45 0.97
C LEU A 98 10.85 -0.09 1.57
N THR A 99 11.61 0.43 2.55
CA THR A 99 11.34 1.74 3.17
C THR A 99 11.23 2.85 2.12
N ASP A 100 12.15 2.87 1.16
CA ASP A 100 12.18 3.90 0.11
C ASP A 100 11.33 3.54 -1.13
N ASN A 101 10.84 2.30 -1.22
CA ASN A 101 10.18 1.84 -2.43
C ASN A 101 8.71 2.24 -2.47
N ARG A 102 8.36 3.12 -3.42
CA ARG A 102 6.99 3.58 -3.65
C ARG A 102 6.18 2.80 -4.70
N ARG A 103 6.75 1.74 -5.27
CA ARG A 103 6.19 1.00 -6.41
C ARG A 103 5.76 -0.42 -6.06
N VAL A 104 6.42 -1.04 -5.09
CA VAL A 104 6.07 -2.38 -4.63
C VAL A 104 4.81 -2.28 -3.78
N HIS A 105 3.78 -3.01 -4.21
CA HIS A 105 2.50 -3.04 -3.52
C HIS A 105 2.05 -4.43 -3.09
N SER A 106 2.73 -5.47 -3.58
CA SER A 106 2.55 -6.86 -3.17
C SER A 106 3.91 -7.44 -2.81
N PHE A 107 3.95 -8.14 -1.68
CA PHE A 107 5.13 -8.83 -1.18
C PHE A 107 4.75 -10.25 -0.79
N GLU A 108 5.57 -11.22 -1.15
CA GLU A 108 5.38 -12.62 -0.78
C GLU A 108 6.57 -13.02 0.08
N VAL A 109 6.27 -13.42 1.31
CA VAL A 109 7.26 -13.88 2.26
C VAL A 109 7.50 -15.36 1.96
N PRO A 110 8.72 -15.75 1.56
CA PRO A 110 9.06 -17.16 1.44
C PRO A 110 8.98 -17.84 2.82
N PRO A 111 8.60 -19.12 2.92
CA PRO A 111 8.67 -19.86 4.18
C PRO A 111 10.10 -19.79 4.72
N PRO A 112 10.36 -19.21 5.89
CA PRO A 112 11.74 -19.08 6.33
C PRO A 112 12.25 -20.41 6.87
N ALA A 113 13.54 -20.67 6.66
CA ALA A 113 14.27 -21.60 7.50
C ALA A 113 14.47 -20.96 8.88
N ILE A 114 14.02 -21.65 9.94
CA ILE A 114 14.28 -21.47 11.39
C ILE A 114 15.02 -20.16 11.79
N GLY A 115 14.36 -19.28 12.57
CA GLY A 115 14.98 -18.09 13.21
C GLY A 115 14.26 -16.75 13.00
N HIS A 116 12.92 -16.74 13.07
CA HIS A 116 12.05 -15.75 12.44
C HIS A 116 12.01 -14.34 13.08
N GLU A 117 12.17 -14.20 14.40
CA GLU A 117 11.87 -12.92 15.07
C GLU A 117 12.84 -11.79 14.70
N ALA A 118 14.14 -12.11 14.61
CA ALA A 118 15.17 -11.14 14.24
C ALA A 118 14.99 -10.60 12.80
N LEU A 119 14.25 -11.32 11.95
CA LEU A 119 14.03 -10.98 10.55
C LEU A 119 12.75 -10.18 10.34
N VAL A 120 11.73 -10.43 11.16
CA VAL A 120 10.41 -9.80 11.02
C VAL A 120 10.38 -8.42 11.66
N ASN A 121 11.12 -8.19 12.75
CA ASN A 121 11.13 -6.88 13.42
C ASN A 121 11.55 -5.73 12.47
N PRO A 122 12.65 -5.83 11.70
CA PRO A 122 13.01 -4.80 10.73
C PRO A 122 11.94 -4.58 9.64
N LEU A 123 11.17 -5.63 9.29
CA LEU A 123 10.08 -5.52 8.33
C LEU A 123 8.88 -4.76 8.93
N VAL A 124 8.52 -5.04 10.19
CA VAL A 124 7.47 -4.32 10.90
C VAL A 124 7.81 -2.84 11.01
N GLU A 125 9.04 -2.51 11.41
CA GLU A 125 9.52 -1.13 11.50
C GLU A 125 9.45 -0.42 10.14
N CYS A 126 9.94 -1.07 9.08
CA CYS A 126 9.86 -0.56 7.71
C CYS A 126 8.41 -0.30 7.24
N LEU A 127 7.48 -1.20 7.56
CA LEU A 127 6.08 -1.11 7.14
C LEU A 127 5.26 -0.08 7.92
N GLN A 128 5.78 0.42 9.04
CA GLN A 128 5.09 1.42 9.84
C GLN A 128 4.80 2.69 9.03
N ASP A 129 5.78 3.14 8.25
CA ASP A 129 5.71 4.34 7.41
C ASP A 129 5.58 4.05 5.90
N ASN A 130 5.73 2.78 5.49
CA ASN A 130 5.47 2.40 4.11
C ASN A 130 3.96 2.19 3.87
N TYR A 131 3.35 3.03 3.04
CA TYR A 131 1.94 2.92 2.63
C TYR A 131 1.72 2.21 1.29
N CYS A 132 2.77 1.72 0.65
CA CYS A 132 2.70 1.14 -0.69
C CYS A 132 2.30 -0.32 -0.67
N ILE A 133 2.80 -1.05 0.33
CA ILE A 133 2.56 -2.48 0.45
C ILE A 133 1.15 -2.69 1.00
N ILE A 134 0.26 -3.16 0.14
CA ILE A 134 -1.16 -3.42 0.43
C ILE A 134 -1.49 -4.91 0.46
N THR A 135 -0.56 -5.76 -0.01
CA THR A 135 -0.71 -7.21 0.01
C THR A 135 0.58 -7.82 0.51
N VAL A 136 0.48 -8.59 1.59
CA VAL A 136 1.56 -9.47 2.04
C VAL A 136 1.00 -10.88 2.07
N LYS A 137 1.62 -11.78 1.29
CA LYS A 137 1.34 -13.20 1.38
C LYS A 137 2.31 -13.82 2.36
N ILE A 138 1.75 -14.48 3.35
CA ILE A 138 2.44 -15.17 4.41
C ILE A 138 1.91 -16.60 4.39
N ASP A 139 2.78 -17.58 4.44
CA ASP A 139 2.39 -18.99 4.53
C ASP A 139 1.58 -19.24 5.82
N ASP A 140 0.59 -20.12 5.73
CA ASP A 140 -0.34 -20.43 6.81
C ASP A 140 0.37 -20.94 8.07
N VAL A 141 1.53 -21.57 7.92
CA VAL A 141 2.37 -22.04 9.04
C VAL A 141 2.82 -20.90 9.96
N PHE A 142 2.84 -19.65 9.48
CA PHE A 142 3.21 -18.47 10.28
C PHE A 142 2.00 -17.67 10.78
N LEU A 143 0.78 -18.04 10.38
CA LEU A 143 -0.45 -17.43 10.88
C LEU A 143 -0.66 -17.85 12.34
N GLY A 144 -0.41 -16.91 13.26
CA GLY A 144 -0.46 -17.14 14.70
C GLY A 144 0.74 -16.54 15.44
N GLN A 145 1.83 -16.27 14.72
CA GLN A 145 2.96 -15.53 15.28
C GLN A 145 2.64 -14.02 15.35
N THR A 146 2.86 -13.41 16.51
CA THR A 146 2.49 -12.01 16.77
C THR A 146 3.08 -11.02 15.77
N LEU A 147 4.34 -11.21 15.38
CA LEU A 147 5.04 -10.30 14.47
C LEU A 147 4.50 -10.40 13.01
N TRP A 148 4.24 -11.61 12.51
CA TRP A 148 3.64 -11.78 11.19
C TRP A 148 2.21 -11.25 11.12
N THR A 149 1.46 -11.38 12.22
CA THR A 149 0.15 -10.74 12.36
C THR A 149 0.25 -9.21 12.25
N LYS A 150 1.26 -8.59 12.87
CA LYS A 150 1.51 -7.14 12.73
C LYS A 150 1.81 -6.74 11.28
N VAL A 151 2.67 -7.49 10.58
CA VAL A 151 2.97 -7.27 9.15
C VAL A 151 1.68 -7.31 8.31
N LYS A 152 0.83 -8.32 8.52
CA LYS A 152 -0.45 -8.46 7.82
C LYS A 152 -1.40 -7.29 8.13
N GLN A 153 -1.48 -6.88 9.39
CA GLN A 153 -2.29 -5.73 9.82
C GLN A 153 -1.82 -4.42 9.18
N MET A 154 -0.51 -4.19 9.03
CA MET A 154 0.02 -3.01 8.34
C MET A 154 -0.36 -2.99 6.86
N ALA A 155 -0.26 -4.12 6.16
CA ALA A 155 -0.70 -4.23 4.77
C ALA A 155 -2.21 -4.00 4.64
N GLN A 156 -3.01 -4.53 5.56
CA GLN A 156 -4.46 -4.30 5.62
C GLN A 156 -4.81 -2.84 5.91
N ARG A 157 -4.10 -2.18 6.84
CA ARG A 157 -4.22 -0.74 7.10
C ARG A 157 -4.00 0.07 5.83
N ASN A 158 -2.91 -0.23 5.10
CA ASN A 158 -2.56 0.46 3.87
C ASN A 158 -3.64 0.24 2.78
N TYR A 159 -4.13 -0.99 2.65
CA TYR A 159 -5.23 -1.29 1.72
C TYR A 159 -6.52 -0.55 2.09
N GLY A 160 -6.88 -0.51 3.37
CA GLY A 160 -8.03 0.25 3.87
C GLY A 160 -7.91 1.75 3.59
N LEU A 161 -6.72 2.33 3.79
CA LEU A 161 -6.44 3.73 3.42
C LEU A 161 -6.63 3.96 1.92
N LEU A 162 -6.16 3.04 1.08
CA LEU A 162 -6.33 3.12 -0.37
C LEU A 162 -7.80 3.05 -0.79
N GLN A 163 -8.60 2.22 -0.13
CA GLN A 163 -10.05 2.15 -0.36
C GLN A 163 -10.77 3.43 0.09
N CYS A 164 -10.42 3.98 1.26
CA CYS A 164 -10.96 5.27 1.73
C CYS A 164 -10.60 6.41 0.77
N ALA A 165 -9.35 6.45 0.28
CA ALA A 165 -8.94 7.42 -0.74
C ALA A 165 -9.74 7.26 -2.04
N ALA A 166 -9.95 6.03 -2.51
CA ALA A 166 -10.78 5.78 -3.68
C ALA A 166 -12.24 6.23 -3.46
N ALA A 167 -12.81 6.00 -2.26
CA ALA A 167 -14.14 6.48 -1.92
C ALA A 167 -14.24 8.01 -1.92
N PHE A 168 -13.22 8.72 -1.43
CA PHE A 168 -13.13 10.18 -1.57
C PHE A 168 -13.16 10.59 -3.04
N ALA A 169 -12.37 9.93 -3.89
CA ALA A 169 -12.33 10.23 -5.32
C ALA A 169 -13.66 9.96 -6.05
N LEU A 170 -14.44 9.02 -5.54
CA LEU A 170 -15.78 8.71 -6.03
C LEU A 170 -16.85 9.67 -5.48
N GLY A 171 -16.50 10.59 -4.58
CA GLY A 171 -17.36 11.67 -4.14
C GLY A 171 -17.62 11.73 -2.63
N SER A 172 -17.10 10.78 -1.83
CA SER A 172 -17.30 10.81 -0.38
C SER A 172 -16.85 12.14 0.22
N SER A 173 -17.68 12.69 1.12
CA SER A 173 -17.44 13.93 1.88
C SER A 173 -16.91 13.66 3.28
N HIS A 174 -16.68 12.41 3.68
CA HIS A 174 -16.19 12.10 5.02
C HIS A 174 -14.74 12.58 5.19
N LYS A 175 -14.46 13.29 6.30
CA LYS A 175 -13.12 13.75 6.68
C LYS A 175 -12.10 12.62 6.65
N ARG A 176 -12.41 11.45 7.20
CA ARG A 176 -11.54 10.26 7.15
C ARG A 176 -11.14 9.85 5.73
N ALA A 177 -12.06 9.94 4.77
CA ALA A 177 -11.78 9.62 3.36
C ALA A 177 -10.86 10.68 2.73
N ALA A 178 -11.08 11.95 3.06
CA ALA A 178 -10.23 13.06 2.64
C ALA A 178 -8.80 12.96 3.19
N VAL A 179 -8.66 12.67 4.49
CA VAL A 179 -7.36 12.42 5.15
C VAL A 179 -6.62 11.25 4.49
N ALA A 180 -7.33 10.15 4.24
CA ALA A 180 -6.75 9.00 3.54
C ALA A 180 -6.28 9.39 2.13
N TYR A 181 -7.10 10.13 1.38
CA TYR A 181 -6.73 10.60 0.05
C TYR A 181 -5.51 11.52 0.07
N GLU A 182 -5.43 12.49 0.99
CA GLU A 182 -4.25 13.35 1.13
C GLU A 182 -2.98 12.53 1.42
N ARG A 183 -3.11 11.46 2.22
CA ARG A 183 -2.01 10.56 2.58
C ARG A 183 -1.53 9.70 1.41
N VAL A 184 -2.43 9.15 0.59
CA VAL A 184 -2.11 8.12 -0.43
C VAL A 184 -2.53 8.46 -1.87
N SER A 185 -2.86 9.71 -2.18
CA SER A 185 -3.23 10.17 -3.54
C SER A 185 -2.17 9.85 -4.61
N TRP A 186 -0.91 9.76 -4.21
CA TRP A 186 0.23 9.40 -5.06
C TRP A 186 0.37 7.88 -5.30
N HIS A 187 -0.42 7.05 -4.63
CA HIS A 187 -0.26 5.60 -4.65
C HIS A 187 -0.56 5.00 -6.04
N PRO A 188 0.31 4.14 -6.61
CA PRO A 188 0.18 3.68 -7.99
C PRO A 188 -1.07 2.83 -8.25
N GLN A 189 -1.61 2.16 -7.24
CA GLN A 189 -2.83 1.36 -7.37
C GLN A 189 -4.13 2.17 -7.23
N LEU A 190 -4.08 3.47 -6.88
CA LEU A 190 -5.28 4.27 -6.63
C LEU A 190 -6.24 4.29 -7.83
N CYS A 191 -5.72 4.55 -9.02
CA CYS A 191 -6.53 4.53 -10.25
C CYS A 191 -7.22 3.17 -10.46
N LYS A 192 -6.49 2.06 -10.27
CA LYS A 192 -7.05 0.71 -10.37
C LYS A 192 -8.15 0.47 -9.33
N THR A 193 -7.95 0.92 -8.09
CA THR A 193 -8.94 0.80 -7.02
C THR A 193 -10.20 1.61 -7.33
N ILE A 194 -10.08 2.86 -7.79
CA ILE A 194 -11.20 3.71 -8.20
C ILE A 194 -11.99 3.04 -9.34
N LYS A 195 -11.31 2.55 -10.37
CA LYS A 195 -11.95 1.83 -11.48
C LYS A 195 -12.76 0.64 -10.98
N SER A 196 -12.17 -0.15 -10.09
CA SER A 196 -12.82 -1.36 -9.55
C SER A 196 -14.02 -1.01 -8.67
N MET A 197 -13.95 0.05 -7.87
CA MET A 197 -15.02 0.43 -6.94
C MET A 197 -16.16 1.18 -7.64
N GLY A 198 -15.85 2.03 -8.62
CA GLY A 198 -16.84 2.83 -9.35
C GLY A 198 -17.28 2.23 -10.68
N ASN A 199 -16.74 1.08 -11.09
CA ASN A 199 -16.92 0.48 -12.41
C ASN A 199 -16.63 1.48 -13.56
N LEU A 200 -15.50 2.19 -13.45
CA LEU A 200 -15.12 3.28 -14.35
C LEU A 200 -14.04 2.85 -15.35
N SER A 201 -13.99 3.53 -16.49
CA SER A 201 -12.86 3.48 -17.40
C SER A 201 -11.59 4.10 -16.78
N THR A 202 -10.42 3.86 -17.39
CA THR A 202 -9.17 4.49 -16.93
C THR A 202 -9.22 6.01 -17.03
N GLY A 203 -9.83 6.55 -18.11
CA GLY A 203 -9.95 7.99 -18.31
C GLY A 203 -10.79 8.66 -17.22
N GLU A 204 -11.98 8.11 -16.95
CA GLU A 204 -12.87 8.61 -15.90
C GLU A 204 -12.23 8.52 -14.52
N ALA A 205 -11.55 7.40 -14.19
CA ALA A 205 -10.86 7.27 -12.91
C ALA A 205 -9.74 8.31 -12.74
N MET A 206 -8.98 8.60 -13.80
CA MET A 206 -7.98 9.67 -13.78
C MET A 206 -8.61 11.05 -13.64
N GLU A 207 -9.75 11.29 -14.30
CA GLU A 207 -10.51 12.53 -14.14
C GLU A 207 -10.98 12.70 -12.69
N ARG A 208 -11.50 11.66 -12.05
CA ARG A 208 -11.89 11.68 -10.63
C ARG A 208 -10.72 12.03 -9.71
N ILE A 209 -9.52 11.51 -9.98
CA ILE A 209 -8.30 11.89 -9.24
C ILE A 209 -8.00 13.39 -9.44
N GLN A 210 -8.07 13.88 -10.68
CA GLN A 210 -7.83 15.31 -10.96
C GLN A 210 -8.85 16.23 -10.28
N GLN A 211 -10.13 15.88 -10.35
CA GLN A 211 -11.21 16.61 -9.68
C GLN A 211 -11.02 16.61 -8.16
N SER A 212 -10.62 15.48 -7.58
CA SER A 212 -10.36 15.35 -6.14
C SER A 212 -9.16 16.18 -5.69
N ASN A 213 -8.11 16.25 -6.51
CA ASN A 213 -6.97 17.14 -6.26
C ASN A 213 -7.38 18.61 -6.29
N ARG A 214 -8.31 19.00 -7.18
CA ARG A 214 -8.88 20.36 -7.18
C ARG A 214 -9.72 20.60 -5.93
N ARG A 215 -10.58 19.64 -5.55
CA ARG A 215 -11.43 19.72 -4.35
C ARG A 215 -10.64 19.91 -3.05
N LEU A 216 -9.48 19.27 -2.91
CA LEU A 216 -8.63 19.47 -1.72
C LEU A 216 -7.87 20.80 -1.71
N ARG A 217 -7.63 21.40 -2.89
CA ARG A 217 -6.97 22.70 -3.03
C ARG A 217 -7.94 23.87 -2.90
N ASP A 218 -9.21 23.65 -3.22
CA ASP A 218 -10.27 24.61 -3.04
C ASP A 218 -10.53 24.87 -1.55
N GLN A 219 -10.47 26.13 -1.13
CA GLN A 219 -10.57 26.49 0.27
C GLN A 219 -11.95 26.17 0.85
N ALA A 220 -13.02 26.52 0.13
CA ALA A 220 -14.38 26.31 0.61
C ALA A 220 -14.63 24.82 0.87
N HIS A 221 -14.19 23.97 -0.06
CA HIS A 221 -14.31 22.52 0.11
C HIS A 221 -13.39 21.98 1.21
N PHE A 222 -12.18 22.52 1.38
CA PHE A 222 -11.31 22.09 2.48
C PHE A 222 -11.94 22.36 3.84
N TRP A 223 -12.39 23.58 4.09
CA TRP A 223 -12.99 23.96 5.37
C TRP A 223 -14.26 23.15 5.63
N GLN A 224 -15.11 22.98 4.62
CA GLN A 224 -16.29 22.12 4.69
C GLN A 224 -15.94 20.65 5.02
N LEU A 225 -14.91 20.08 4.38
CA LEU A 225 -14.45 18.71 4.65
C LEU A 225 -13.90 18.54 6.06
N CYS A 226 -13.33 19.61 6.63
CA CYS A 226 -12.81 19.61 8.00
C CYS A 226 -13.91 19.87 9.04
N GLY A 227 -15.16 20.14 8.62
CA GLY A 227 -16.25 20.53 9.53
C GLY A 227 -16.18 21.99 9.98
N ILE A 228 -15.25 22.79 9.44
CA ILE A 228 -15.09 24.20 9.79
C ILE A 228 -16.12 25.01 9.00
N VAL A 229 -17.16 25.47 9.70
CA VAL A 229 -18.19 26.37 9.18
C VAL A 229 -17.62 27.80 9.10
N PRO A 230 -18.03 28.63 8.12
CA PRO A 230 -17.73 30.06 8.14
C PRO A 230 -18.28 30.68 9.42
N GLY A 231 -17.40 30.91 10.39
CA GLY A 231 -17.77 31.46 11.69
C GLY A 231 -16.58 31.75 12.57
N ARG A 232 -15.73 30.76 12.87
CA ARG A 232 -14.58 30.96 13.76
C ARG A 232 -13.57 29.81 13.68
N ILE A 233 -12.28 30.13 13.62
CA ILE A 233 -11.18 29.18 13.86
C ILE A 233 -10.65 29.46 15.27
N VAL A 234 -10.64 28.45 16.13
CA VAL A 234 -10.09 28.54 17.48
C VAL A 234 -8.86 27.65 17.61
N CYS A 235 -7.85 28.10 18.34
CA CYS A 235 -6.72 27.25 18.73
C CYS A 235 -7.12 26.48 20.00
N HIS A 236 -6.85 25.18 20.05
CA HIS A 236 -6.98 24.42 21.30
C HIS A 236 -6.07 24.98 22.38
N GLU A 237 -6.47 24.83 23.65
CA GLU A 237 -5.68 25.27 24.80
C GLU A 237 -4.31 24.60 24.79
N ALA A 238 -3.25 25.40 24.70
CA ALA A 238 -1.93 24.96 25.13
C ALA A 238 -1.99 24.73 26.66
N PRO A 239 -1.24 23.76 27.23
CA PRO A 239 -1.16 23.61 28.67
C PRO A 239 -0.80 24.98 29.27
N ALA A 240 -1.62 25.42 30.22
CA ALA A 240 -1.55 26.76 30.78
C ALA A 240 -0.08 27.13 31.03
N ALA A 241 0.40 28.19 30.37
CA ALA A 241 1.58 28.86 30.87
C ALA A 241 1.32 29.14 32.36
N ALA A 242 2.31 28.88 33.21
CA ALA A 242 2.21 28.95 34.68
C ALA A 242 1.68 30.32 35.21
N ASP A 243 1.52 31.27 34.30
CA ASP A 243 1.30 32.68 34.47
C ASP A 243 -0.20 33.06 34.31
N GLY A 244 -1.09 32.11 33.99
CA GLY A 244 -2.54 32.37 33.88
C GLY A 244 -2.94 33.28 32.69
N ALA A 245 -2.05 33.50 31.73
CA ALA A 245 -2.31 34.33 30.57
C ALA A 245 -3.28 33.65 29.59
N SER A 246 -4.34 34.37 29.18
CA SER A 246 -5.31 33.91 28.20
C SER A 246 -4.63 33.49 26.90
N VAL A 247 -4.96 32.30 26.39
CA VAL A 247 -4.47 31.81 25.10
C VAL A 247 -4.89 32.79 24.01
N ARG A 248 -3.92 33.30 23.24
CA ARG A 248 -4.18 34.23 22.13
C ARG A 248 -5.06 33.53 21.10
N GLN A 249 -6.25 34.07 20.85
CA GLN A 249 -7.15 33.61 19.80
C GLN A 249 -6.87 34.35 18.49
N LEU A 250 -6.98 33.66 17.36
CA LEU A 250 -7.08 34.29 16.06
C LEU A 250 -8.52 34.74 15.86
N ASP A 251 -8.75 36.05 15.77
CA ASP A 251 -10.06 36.64 15.55
C ASP A 251 -10.05 37.47 14.26
N ASN A 252 -11.19 37.51 13.55
CA ASN A 252 -11.37 38.22 12.28
C ASN A 252 -10.29 37.94 11.22
N VAL A 253 -9.99 36.66 10.99
CA VAL A 253 -9.05 36.22 9.96
C VAL A 253 -9.66 36.44 8.57
N GLY A 254 -9.06 37.34 7.77
CA GLY A 254 -9.43 37.56 6.37
C GLY A 254 -9.14 36.35 5.48
N GLU A 255 -9.76 36.30 4.29
CA GLU A 255 -9.64 35.18 3.34
C GLU A 255 -8.18 34.95 2.88
N ASP A 256 -7.39 36.01 2.77
CA ASP A 256 -5.97 35.98 2.44
C ASP A 256 -5.14 35.30 3.54
N VAL A 257 -5.44 35.60 4.80
CA VAL A 257 -4.78 34.97 5.95
C VAL A 257 -5.26 33.51 6.10
N LEU A 258 -6.55 33.23 5.85
CA LEU A 258 -7.06 31.86 5.80
C LEU A 258 -6.39 31.03 4.69
N GLN A 259 -6.09 31.64 3.54
CA GLN A 259 -5.32 31.01 2.47
C GLN A 259 -3.91 30.65 2.92
N LEU A 260 -3.25 31.59 3.60
CA LEU A 260 -1.91 31.38 4.13
C LEU A 260 -1.91 30.27 5.19
N ILE A 261 -2.85 30.31 6.14
CA ILE A 261 -3.01 29.27 7.16
C ILE A 261 -3.26 27.90 6.51
N ARG A 262 -4.20 27.84 5.56
CA ARG A 262 -4.51 26.61 4.80
C ARG A 262 -3.27 26.01 4.14
N SER A 263 -2.33 26.83 3.66
CA SER A 263 -1.11 26.36 3.00
C SER A 263 -0.19 25.53 3.92
N TYR A 264 -0.34 25.69 5.24
CA TYR A 264 0.41 24.94 6.25
C TYR A 264 -0.35 23.74 6.81
N LEU A 265 -1.66 23.66 6.58
CA LEU A 265 -2.53 22.64 7.18
C LEU A 265 -2.80 21.48 6.23
N LYS A 266 -3.00 20.30 6.80
CA LYS A 266 -3.60 19.12 6.18
C LYS A 266 -4.99 18.89 6.75
N VAL A 267 -5.81 18.11 6.06
CA VAL A 267 -7.17 17.78 6.55
C VAL A 267 -7.09 17.10 7.91
N GLY A 268 -6.07 16.27 8.12
CA GLY A 268 -5.84 15.54 9.37
C GLY A 268 -5.27 16.38 10.50
N ASP A 269 -4.84 17.62 10.24
CA ASP A 269 -4.32 18.52 11.28
C ASP A 269 -5.46 19.25 12.01
N ILE A 270 -6.66 19.28 11.40
CA ILE A 270 -7.86 19.80 12.05
C ILE A 270 -8.44 18.69 12.93
N LEU A 271 -8.57 18.93 14.22
CA LEU A 271 -9.23 18.00 15.14
C LEU A 271 -10.74 18.01 14.92
N ASP A 272 -11.40 16.90 15.25
CA ASP A 272 -12.86 16.89 15.35
C ASP A 272 -13.23 17.51 16.71
N ASP A 273 -14.34 18.26 16.78
CA ASP A 273 -14.85 18.69 18.08
C ASP A 273 -15.15 17.44 18.92
N GLU A 274 -14.56 17.34 20.11
CA GLU A 274 -14.76 16.18 21.01
C GLU A 274 -16.22 16.04 21.49
N ASP A 275 -17.11 16.96 21.12
CA ASP A 275 -18.49 17.06 21.59
C ASP A 275 -19.56 16.38 20.70
N GLU A 276 -19.18 15.67 19.63
CA GLU A 276 -20.10 14.79 18.89
C GLU A 276 -19.62 13.34 18.83
N LEU A 277 -19.53 12.69 19.99
CA LEU A 277 -19.61 11.23 20.08
C LEU A 277 -21.08 10.80 20.24
N PRO A 278 -21.76 10.26 19.22
CA PRO A 278 -22.75 9.23 19.52
C PRO A 278 -21.97 8.00 20.00
N GLU A 279 -22.25 7.58 21.24
CA GLU A 279 -21.85 6.29 21.80
C GLU A 279 -22.15 5.13 20.84
N ILE A 280 -21.21 4.78 19.95
CA ILE A 280 -21.17 3.47 19.31
C ILE A 280 -19.70 3.01 19.27
N VAL A 281 -19.12 2.88 20.46
CA VAL A 281 -17.94 2.04 20.68
C VAL A 281 -18.39 0.91 21.61
N ASN A 282 -19.23 -0.01 21.07
CA ASN A 282 -19.45 -1.35 21.62
C ASN A 282 -20.27 -2.26 20.67
N SER A 283 -19.90 -2.33 19.38
CA SER A 283 -20.54 -3.29 18.45
C SER A 283 -19.62 -3.95 17.44
N LEU A 284 -18.31 -4.04 17.71
CA LEU A 284 -17.40 -4.92 16.96
C LEU A 284 -17.25 -6.32 17.57
N SER A 285 -18.11 -6.72 18.53
CA SER A 285 -18.19 -8.09 19.05
C SER A 285 -19.41 -8.89 18.58
N SER A 286 -20.24 -8.39 17.65
CA SER A 286 -21.53 -9.04 17.32
C SER A 286 -21.80 -9.27 15.83
N ASN A 287 -20.77 -9.41 14.99
CA ASN A 287 -20.92 -9.83 13.59
C ASN A 287 -20.62 -11.33 13.35
N GLU A 288 -20.74 -12.16 14.38
CA GLU A 288 -21.12 -13.56 14.22
C GLU A 288 -22.64 -13.68 14.32
N ARG A 289 -23.31 -13.74 13.16
CA ARG A 289 -24.65 -14.32 12.86
C ARG A 289 -25.43 -13.44 11.87
N TYR A 290 -25.03 -13.49 10.60
CA TYR A 290 -26.00 -13.28 9.52
C TYR A 290 -25.73 -14.24 8.35
N CYS A 291 -25.77 -15.53 8.65
CA CYS A 291 -25.91 -16.61 7.69
C CYS A 291 -26.56 -17.81 8.40
N LYS A 292 -27.88 -17.74 8.65
CA LYS A 292 -28.79 -18.89 8.78
C LYS A 292 -30.23 -18.46 9.06
N ARG A 293 -31.15 -19.01 8.25
CA ARG A 293 -32.63 -19.14 8.38
C ARG A 293 -33.47 -18.27 7.44
N LYS A 294 -33.68 -18.80 6.23
CA LYS A 294 -35.02 -18.79 5.59
C LYS A 294 -35.60 -20.22 5.70
N ARG A 295 -36.44 -20.44 6.72
CA ARG A 295 -37.55 -21.40 6.82
C ARG A 295 -38.54 -20.72 7.76
N SER A 296 -39.60 -20.18 7.17
CA SER A 296 -41.00 -20.63 7.28
C SER A 296 -41.69 -19.72 8.32
N ASP A 297 -42.88 -19.18 8.12
CA ASP A 297 -44.14 -19.88 7.87
C ASP A 297 -45.18 -19.00 7.15
N SER A 298 -46.15 -19.71 6.59
CA SER A 298 -47.48 -19.29 6.10
C SER A 298 -48.30 -18.48 7.12
N PRO A 299 -49.39 -17.84 6.67
CA PRO A 299 -50.73 -18.25 7.11
C PRO A 299 -51.69 -18.44 5.92
N GLN A 300 -52.57 -19.46 5.89
CA GLN A 300 -54.01 -19.36 6.23
C GLN A 300 -54.64 -18.11 5.59
N GLU A 301 -55.49 -18.18 4.56
CA GLU A 301 -56.62 -19.07 4.23
C GLU A 301 -56.59 -19.64 2.81
#